data_AF-A0A016US32-F1
#
_entry.id   AF-A0A016US32-F1
#
_cell.length_a   1.000
_cell.length_b   1.000
_cell.length_c   1.000
_cell.angle_alpha   90.00
_cell.angle_beta   90.00
_cell.angle_gamma   90.00
#
_symmetry.space_group_name_H-M   'P 1'
#
loop_
_entity.id
_entity.type
_entity.pdbx_description
1 polymer ?
#
loop_
_entity_poly.entity_id
_entity_poly.type
_entity_poly.pdbx_seq_one_letter_code
_entity_poly.pdbx_strand_id
1 'polypeptide(L)'
;MLCVYLFIFTAVSLSLSAAAIPGVERPPADCERPKNFPEWKSKSLVEKINLRRWLMVQGKQKNGPLESYLPVGENVVEMLSTNLPSQTSEERKLSQKYSSEETF
;
A
#
# COMPACT_ATOMS: atom_id res chain seq x y z
N MET A 1 11.08 -36.40 -26.98
CA MET A 1 11.63 -35.12 -26.49
C MET A 1 10.56 -34.15 -26.03
N LEU A 2 9.47 -33.94 -26.79
CA LEU A 2 8.35 -33.08 -26.39
C LEU A 2 7.77 -33.43 -25.00
N CYS A 3 7.61 -34.72 -24.68
CA CYS A 3 7.08 -35.15 -23.38
C CYS A 3 7.97 -34.75 -22.19
N VAL A 4 9.29 -34.69 -22.37
CA VAL A 4 10.22 -34.27 -21.32
C VAL A 4 10.08 -32.77 -21.05
N TYR A 5 9.92 -31.97 -22.11
CA TYR A 5 9.64 -30.53 -21.98
C TYR A 5 8.30 -30.27 -21.29
N LEU A 6 7.24 -30.99 -21.65
CA LEU A 6 5.94 -30.85 -21.00
C LEU A 6 6.02 -31.16 -19.49
N PHE A 7 6.79 -32.19 -19.11
CA PHE A 7 6.99 -32.54 -17.70
C PHE A 7 7.74 -31.45 -16.91
N ILE A 8 8.76 -30.85 -17.53
CA ILE A 8 9.51 -29.73 -16.94
C ILE A 8 8.60 -28.51 -16.79
N PHE A 9 7.80 -28.19 -17.82
CA PHE A 9 6.85 -27.07 -17.75
C PHE A 9 5.83 -27.26 -16.63
N THR A 10 5.23 -28.45 -16.48
CA THR A 10 4.27 -28.69 -15.40
C THR A 10 4.92 -28.66 -14.01
N ALA A 11 6.14 -29.18 -13.86
CA ALA A 11 6.84 -29.19 -12.58
C ALA A 11 7.26 -27.77 -12.15
N VAL A 12 7.73 -26.95 -13.09
CA VAL A 12 8.10 -25.54 -12.84
C VAL A 12 6.85 -24.71 -12.53
N SER A 13 5.75 -24.91 -13.25
CA SER A 13 4.48 -24.21 -12.98
C SER A 13 3.87 -24.56 -11.62
N LEU A 14 3.98 -25.82 -11.17
CA LEU A 14 3.50 -26.24 -9.84
C LEU A 14 4.39 -25.74 -8.70
N SER A 15 5.68 -25.50 -8.97
CA SER A 15 6.63 -24.95 -7.98
C SER A 15 6.54 -23.42 -7.85
N LEU A 16 5.96 -22.74 -8.86
CA LEU A 16 5.86 -21.29 -8.95
C LEU A 16 4.47 -20.76 -8.53
N SER A 17 3.51 -21.64 -8.21
CA SER A 17 2.31 -21.22 -7.47
C SER A 17 2.75 -20.77 -6.09
N ALA A 18 3.03 -19.47 -6.01
CA ALA A 18 3.22 -18.65 -4.85
C ALA A 18 3.29 -19.49 -3.57
N ALA A 19 4.50 -19.64 -3.03
CA ALA A 19 4.62 -19.55 -1.59
C ALA A 19 3.90 -18.25 -1.22
N ALA A 20 2.61 -18.37 -0.91
CA ALA A 20 1.90 -17.43 -0.09
C ALA A 20 2.71 -17.46 1.19
N ILE A 21 3.74 -16.62 1.25
CA ILE A 21 4.48 -16.36 2.47
C ILE A 21 3.33 -16.00 3.41
N PRO A 22 2.98 -16.87 4.38
CA PRO A 22 1.91 -16.57 5.31
C PRO A 22 2.31 -15.22 5.87
N GLY A 23 1.51 -14.19 5.57
CA GLY A 23 1.89 -12.81 5.84
C GLY A 23 2.32 -12.77 7.29
N VAL A 24 3.61 -12.51 7.53
CA VAL A 24 4.24 -12.67 8.85
C VAL A 24 3.29 -12.05 9.86
N GLU A 25 2.74 -12.89 10.74
CA GLU A 25 1.78 -12.45 11.73
C GLU A 25 2.51 -11.40 12.57
N ARG A 26 2.12 -10.14 12.39
CA ARG A 26 2.82 -9.05 13.06
C ARG A 26 2.59 -9.23 14.56
N PRO A 27 3.64 -9.14 15.39
CA PRO A 27 3.46 -9.20 16.82
C PRO A 27 2.46 -8.12 17.25
N PRO A 28 1.68 -8.38 18.31
CA PRO A 28 0.81 -7.37 18.88
C PRO A 28 1.64 -6.14 19.23
N ALA A 29 1.05 -4.96 19.08
CA ALA A 29 1.71 -3.73 19.48
C ALA A 29 2.01 -3.79 20.99
N ASP A 30 3.21 -3.37 21.38
CA ASP A 30 3.64 -3.30 22.78
C ASP A 30 3.04 -2.05 23.45
N CYS A 31 1.71 -2.05 23.58
CA CYS A 31 0.98 -0.98 24.24
C CYS A 31 -0.30 -1.48 24.88
N GLU A 32 -0.57 -1.04 26.12
CA GLU A 32 -1.77 -1.43 26.88
C GLU A 32 -3.07 -0.99 26.21
N ARG A 33 -3.04 0.12 25.46
CA ARG A 33 -4.19 0.69 24.74
C ARG A 33 -3.74 1.33 23.42
N PRO A 34 -4.60 1.32 22.39
CA PRO A 34 -4.32 2.02 21.15
C PRO A 34 -4.24 3.53 21.41
N LYS A 35 -3.19 4.16 20.88
CA LYS A 35 -3.03 5.61 20.94
C LYS A 35 -3.88 6.23 19.83
N ASN A 36 -4.91 6.98 20.23
CA ASN A 36 -5.73 7.71 19.28
C ASN A 36 -4.91 8.77 18.55
N PHE A 37 -5.11 8.87 17.24
CA PHE A 37 -4.54 9.93 16.43
C PHE A 37 -5.46 11.17 16.51
N PRO A 38 -5.02 12.29 17.11
CA PRO A 38 -5.88 13.45 17.30
C PRO A 38 -6.33 14.05 15.96
N GLU A 39 -7.59 14.49 15.88
CA GLU A 39 -8.17 15.06 14.65
C GLU A 39 -7.40 16.29 14.12
N TRP A 40 -6.91 17.15 15.01
CA TRP A 40 -6.10 18.29 14.60
C TRP A 40 -4.76 17.86 13.97
N LYS A 41 -4.19 16.73 14.42
CA LYS A 41 -2.98 16.15 13.80
C LYS A 41 -3.31 15.54 12.45
N SER A 42 -4.48 14.94 12.29
CA SER A 42 -4.90 14.38 11.00
C SER A 42 -5.10 15.47 9.95
N LYS A 43 -5.78 16.56 10.31
CA LYS A 43 -5.96 17.72 9.43
C LYS A 43 -4.62 18.32 9.00
N SER A 44 -3.73 18.60 9.96
CA SER A 44 -2.40 19.14 9.66
C SER A 44 -1.53 18.18 8.83
N LEU A 45 -1.67 16.87 9.03
CA LEU A 45 -0.96 15.87 8.22
C LEU A 45 -1.44 15.89 6.77
N VAL A 46 -2.76 15.89 6.55
CA VAL A 46 -3.36 15.96 5.21
C VAL A 46 -2.93 17.24 4.49
N GLU A 47 -2.97 18.38 5.17
CA GLU A 47 -2.53 19.66 4.62
C GLU A 47 -1.05 19.62 4.19
N LYS A 48 -0.16 19.07 5.02
CA LYS A 48 1.26 18.89 4.67
C LYS A 48 1.46 17.98 3.46
N ILE A 49 0.66 16.91 3.33
CA ILE A 49 0.71 16.00 2.18
C ILE A 49 0.27 16.74 0.92
N ASN A 50 -0.85 17.46 0.97
CA ASN A 50 -1.37 18.22 -0.17
C ASN A 50 -0.40 19.33 -0.61
N LEU A 51 0.24 20.02 0.34
CA LEU A 51 1.27 21.01 0.03
C LEU A 51 2.46 20.40 -0.75
N ARG A 52 2.95 19.24 -0.32
CA ARG A 52 4.06 18.55 -1.01
C ARG A 52 3.65 18.10 -2.41
N ARG A 53 2.45 17.51 -2.53
CA ARG A 53 1.86 17.13 -3.81
C ARG A 53 1.77 18.32 -4.78
N TRP A 54 1.30 19.46 -4.29
CA TRP A 54 1.25 20.70 -5.08
C TRP A 54 2.65 21.15 -5.53
N LEU A 55 3.66 21.08 -4.66
CA LEU A 55 5.05 21.40 -5.03
C LEU A 55 5.60 20.46 -6.12
N MET A 56 5.20 19.19 -6.15
CA MET A 56 5.55 18.27 -7.24
C MET A 56 4.91 18.68 -8.56
N VAL A 57 3.61 19.02 -8.56
CA VAL A 57 2.90 19.48 -9.77
C VAL A 57 3.52 20.75 -10.34
N GLN A 58 3.95 21.65 -9.46
CA GLN A 58 4.62 22.90 -9.86
C GLN A 58 6.09 22.69 -10.29
N GLY A 59 6.64 21.48 -10.19
CA GLY A 59 8.05 21.22 -10.46
C GLY A 59 9.00 21.92 -9.49
N LYS A 60 8.55 22.22 -8.27
CA LYS A 60 9.31 22.95 -7.23
C LYS A 60 9.84 22.04 -6.13
N GLN A 61 9.59 20.74 -6.18
CA GLN A 61 10.04 19.81 -5.15
C GLN A 61 11.55 19.52 -5.28
N LYS A 62 12.32 19.72 -4.20
CA LYS A 62 13.79 19.58 -4.17
C LYS A 62 14.31 18.61 -3.10
N ASN A 63 13.44 17.74 -2.59
CA ASN A 63 13.70 16.92 -1.40
C ASN A 63 14.64 15.73 -1.69
N GLY A 64 15.31 15.71 -2.84
CA GLY A 64 16.18 14.63 -3.28
C GLY A 64 17.62 14.82 -2.81
N PRO A 65 18.46 13.78 -2.95
CA PRO A 65 19.89 13.87 -2.67
C PRO A 65 20.64 14.77 -3.68
N LEU A 66 20.02 15.06 -4.82
CA LEU A 66 20.54 15.94 -5.85
C LEU A 66 19.98 17.35 -5.65
N GLU A 67 20.77 18.38 -5.95
CA GLU A 67 20.31 19.78 -6.02
C GLU A 67 19.42 20.07 -7.25
N SER A 68 18.65 19.08 -7.70
CA SER A 68 17.74 19.17 -8.82
C SER A 68 16.29 19.08 -8.36
N TYR A 69 15.39 19.60 -9.21
CA TYR A 69 13.96 19.39 -9.02
C TYR A 69 13.60 17.93 -9.29
N LEU A 70 12.70 17.39 -8.49
CA LEU A 70 12.12 16.08 -8.74
C LEU A 70 11.18 16.13 -9.95
N PRO A 71 10.93 14.98 -10.59
CA PRO A 71 9.97 14.88 -11.68
C PRO A 71 8.59 15.41 -11.28
N VAL A 72 7.93 16.07 -12.24
CA VAL A 72 6.57 16.56 -12.10
C VAL A 72 5.59 15.39 -12.15
N GLY A 73 4.60 15.38 -11.26
CA GLY A 73 3.48 14.45 -11.33
C GLY A 73 2.34 15.02 -12.16
N GLU A 74 1.81 14.25 -13.09
CA GLU A 74 0.54 14.54 -13.78
C GLU A 74 -0.63 13.93 -13.00
N ASN A 75 -1.82 14.54 -13.09
CA ASN A 75 -3.07 14.04 -12.49
C ASN A 75 -3.08 13.91 -10.95
N VAL A 76 -2.50 14.89 -10.25
CA VAL A 76 -2.44 14.89 -8.78
C VAL A 76 -3.73 15.48 -8.19
N VAL A 77 -4.44 14.68 -7.40
CA VAL A 77 -5.66 15.08 -6.69
C VAL A 77 -5.37 15.27 -5.20
N GLU A 78 -6.06 16.23 -4.58
CA GLU A 78 -5.98 16.48 -3.15
C GLU A 78 -6.48 15.28 -2.34
N MET A 79 -5.77 14.99 -1.25
CA MET A 79 -6.22 14.02 -0.26
C MET A 79 -7.33 14.65 0.56
N LEU A 80 -8.47 13.98 0.64
CA LEU A 80 -9.56 14.35 1.52
C LEU A 80 -9.25 13.92 2.95
N SER A 81 -9.58 14.77 3.92
CA SER A 81 -9.55 14.42 5.34
C SER A 81 -10.79 13.60 5.67
N THR A 82 -10.84 12.35 5.23
CA THR A 82 -11.82 11.38 5.71
C THR A 82 -11.19 10.57 6.84
N ASN A 83 -12.01 10.12 7.79
CA ASN A 83 -11.60 9.07 8.73
C ASN A 83 -11.21 7.85 7.88
N LEU A 84 -9.92 7.68 7.60
CA LEU A 84 -9.39 6.41 7.12
C LEU A 84 -9.85 5.39 8.16
N PRO A 85 -10.67 4.39 7.80
CA PRO A 85 -11.15 3.43 8.77
C PRO A 85 -9.93 2.87 9.46
N SER A 86 -9.88 3.01 10.78
CA SER A 86 -8.94 2.25 11.60
C SER A 86 -9.25 0.81 11.23
N GLN A 87 -8.41 0.15 10.44
CA GLN A 87 -8.68 -1.22 9.99
C GLN A 87 -8.81 -2.10 11.24
N THR A 88 -10.04 -2.24 11.71
CA THR A 88 -10.41 -3.21 12.71
C THR A 88 -10.15 -4.57 12.06
N SER A 89 -9.71 -5.52 12.86
CA SER A 89 -9.35 -6.86 12.38
C SER A 89 -10.47 -7.54 11.60
N GLU A 90 -11.73 -7.12 11.78
CA GLU A 90 -12.90 -7.59 11.04
C GLU A 90 -13.02 -7.00 9.63
N GLU A 91 -12.78 -5.69 9.45
CA GLU A 91 -12.83 -5.05 8.12
C GLU A 91 -11.75 -5.60 7.20
N ARG A 92 -10.58 -5.98 7.74
CA ARG A 92 -9.51 -6.67 6.99
C ARG A 92 -9.94 -8.05 6.48
N LYS A 93 -10.73 -8.79 7.27
CA LYS A 93 -11.28 -10.11 6.85
C LYS A 93 -12.34 -9.94 5.77
N LEU A 94 -13.17 -8.89 5.86
CA LEU A 94 -14.21 -8.62 4.87
C LEU A 94 -13.62 -8.18 3.52
N SER A 95 -12.60 -7.32 3.51
CA SER A 95 -11.89 -6.93 2.28
C SER A 95 -11.12 -8.10 1.66
N GLN A 96 -10.57 -9.02 2.46
CA GLN A 96 -9.97 -10.26 1.93
C GLN A 96 -11.04 -11.20 1.35
N LYS A 97 -12.22 -11.30 1.96
CA LYS A 97 -13.31 -12.13 1.48
C LYS A 97 -13.87 -11.64 0.13
N TYR A 98 -14.09 -10.32 0.00
CA TYR A 98 -14.54 -9.73 -1.26
C TYR A 98 -13.50 -9.88 -2.38
N SER A 99 -12.21 -9.71 -2.07
CA SER A 99 -11.13 -9.92 -3.05
C SER A 99 -10.99 -11.38 -3.51
N SER A 100 -11.48 -12.36 -2.72
CA SER A 100 -11.48 -13.78 -3.09
C SER A 100 -12.75 -14.23 -3.83
N GLU A 101 -13.83 -13.45 -3.78
CA GLU A 101 -15.09 -13.75 -4.48
C GLU A 101 -15.14 -13.14 -5.89
N GLU A 102 -14.29 -12.14 -6.20
CA GLU A 102 -14.15 -11.55 -7.55
C GLU A 102 -13.22 -12.34 -8.49
N THR A 103 -12.69 -13.50 -8.04
CA THR A 103 -11.91 -14.41 -8.89
C THR A 103 -12.69 -15.70 -9.14
N PHE A 104 -13.65 -15.64 -10.06
CA PHE A 104 -14.21 -16.80 -10.76
C PHE A 104 -14.52 -16.44 -12.21
#